data_AF-A0A356J1W1-F1
#
_entry.id   AF-A0A356J1W1-F1
#
_cell.length_a   1.000
_cell.length_b   1.000
_cell.length_c   1.000
_cell.angle_alpha   90.00
_cell.angle_beta   90.00
_cell.angle_gamma   90.00
#
_symmetry.space_group_name_H-M   'P 1'
#
loop_
_entity.id
_entity.type
_entity.pdbx_description
1 polymer ?
#
loop_
_entity_poly.entity_id
_entity_poly.type
_entity_poly.pdbx_seq_one_letter_code
_entity_poly.pdbx_strand_id
1 'polypeptide(L)'
;MLRELPADHKRMIAHWLDFTRRHRETLLKGAFRPHHYEAFYPVIEAESAAERIVAVYNDAAIADGGKVDRPIYILNATGSRRMAVLLSGGPATGEIFDTFGVRRGVVALRAGLQEVAVPVSGYVRIAPDL
;
A
#
# COMPACT_ATOMS: atom_id res chain seq x y z
N MET A 1 19.31 19.98 -12.20
CA MET A 1 18.24 19.55 -11.25
C MET A 1 17.75 18.10 -11.43
N LEU A 2 16.98 17.69 -12.46
CA LEU A 2 16.54 16.27 -12.58
C LEU A 2 17.66 15.30 -13.03
N ARG A 3 18.59 15.77 -13.88
CA ARG A 3 19.70 14.96 -14.40
C ARG A 3 20.75 14.61 -13.33
N GLU A 4 20.83 15.41 -12.27
CA GLU A 4 21.85 15.32 -11.21
C GLU A 4 21.38 14.50 -10.00
N LEU A 5 20.16 13.96 -10.03
CA LEU A 5 19.67 13.13 -8.93
C LEU A 5 20.56 11.89 -8.72
N PRO A 6 20.83 11.50 -7.46
CA PRO A 6 21.50 10.25 -7.17
C PRO A 6 20.76 9.06 -7.79
N ALA A 7 21.50 8.00 -8.12
CA ALA A 7 20.96 6.83 -8.82
C ALA A 7 19.75 6.21 -8.08
N ASP A 8 19.81 6.13 -6.75
CA ASP A 8 18.71 5.57 -5.95
C ASP A 8 17.44 6.42 -5.99
N HIS A 9 17.57 7.75 -5.97
CA HIS A 9 16.41 8.63 -6.14
C HIS A 9 15.77 8.46 -7.53
N LYS A 10 16.58 8.31 -8.58
CA LYS A 10 16.08 8.02 -9.93
C LYS A 10 15.35 6.68 -9.98
N ARG A 11 15.88 5.64 -9.35
CA ARG A 11 15.24 4.31 -9.25
C ARG A 11 13.90 4.37 -8.52
N MET A 12 13.88 5.02 -7.36
CA MET A 12 12.65 5.23 -6.57
C MET A 12 11.60 5.98 -7.39
N ILE A 13 11.96 7.12 -8.00
CA ILE A 13 11.04 7.91 -8.83
C ILE A 13 10.52 7.08 -10.01
N ALA A 14 11.39 6.37 -10.71
CA ALA A 14 11.00 5.51 -11.83
C ALA A 14 9.99 4.44 -11.38
N HIS A 15 10.22 3.81 -10.23
CA HIS A 15 9.31 2.83 -9.66
C HIS A 15 7.93 3.44 -9.36
N TRP A 16 7.87 4.57 -8.65
CA TRP A 16 6.60 5.18 -8.27
C TRP A 16 5.83 5.79 -9.45
N LEU A 17 6.53 6.33 -10.45
CA LEU A 17 5.91 6.75 -11.71
C LEU A 17 5.31 5.56 -12.46
N ASP A 18 6.02 4.44 -12.52
CA ASP A 18 5.50 3.21 -13.11
C ASP A 18 4.31 2.64 -12.32
N PHE A 19 4.38 2.63 -11.00
CA PHE A 19 3.27 2.26 -10.12
C PHE A 19 2.04 3.13 -10.44
N THR A 20 2.20 4.45 -10.44
CA THR A 20 1.12 5.40 -10.72
C THR A 20 0.53 5.18 -12.12
N ARG A 21 1.37 4.89 -13.11
CA ARG A 21 0.95 4.58 -14.48
C ARG A 21 0.14 3.29 -14.55
N ARG A 22 0.61 2.21 -13.89
CA ARG A 22 -0.07 0.91 -13.86
C ARG A 22 -1.42 0.98 -13.15
N HIS A 23 -1.49 1.76 -12.08
CA HIS A 23 -2.68 1.89 -11.23
C HIS A 23 -3.53 3.12 -11.55
N ARG A 24 -3.29 3.75 -12.72
CA ARG A 24 -3.88 5.04 -13.09
C ARG A 24 -5.41 5.06 -13.03
N GLU A 25 -6.05 3.99 -13.52
CA GLU A 25 -7.51 3.93 -13.54
C GLU A 25 -8.09 3.96 -12.12
N THR A 26 -7.53 3.19 -11.19
CA THR A 26 -7.92 3.20 -9.78
C THR A 26 -7.59 4.54 -9.11
N LEU A 27 -6.38 5.05 -9.28
CA LEU A 27 -5.91 6.25 -8.60
C LEU A 27 -6.60 7.54 -9.08
N LEU A 28 -6.96 7.64 -10.36
CA LEU A 28 -7.52 8.88 -10.93
C LEU A 28 -9.03 8.82 -11.20
N LYS A 29 -9.62 7.63 -11.34
CA LYS A 29 -11.03 7.46 -11.71
C LYS A 29 -11.81 6.56 -10.76
N GLY A 30 -11.11 5.88 -9.83
CA GLY A 30 -11.74 5.06 -8.81
C GLY A 30 -12.47 5.90 -7.76
N ALA A 31 -13.19 5.21 -6.87
CA ALA A 31 -13.72 5.82 -5.67
C ALA A 31 -12.57 6.29 -4.79
N PHE A 32 -12.58 7.56 -4.37
CA PHE A 32 -11.58 8.16 -3.51
C PHE A 32 -12.17 8.39 -2.12
N ARG A 33 -11.53 7.83 -1.10
CA ARG A 33 -11.99 7.91 0.30
C ARG A 33 -10.85 8.35 1.21
N PRO A 34 -10.81 9.62 1.61
CA PRO A 34 -9.90 10.07 2.65
C PRO A 34 -10.55 9.83 4.01
N HIS A 35 -9.88 9.09 4.89
CA HIS A 35 -10.42 8.67 6.18
C HIS A 35 -9.83 9.50 7.32
N HIS A 36 -10.53 9.59 8.46
CA HIS A 36 -10.06 10.30 9.66
C HIS A 36 -9.76 11.79 9.40
N TYR A 37 -10.81 12.54 9.01
CA TYR A 37 -10.73 13.98 8.77
C TYR A 37 -10.15 14.75 9.97
N GLU A 38 -10.53 14.35 11.17
CA GLU A 38 -10.06 14.90 12.45
C GLU A 38 -8.55 14.80 12.64
N ALA A 39 -7.89 13.91 11.91
CA ALA A 39 -6.46 13.64 11.99
C ALA A 39 -5.68 14.04 10.71
N PHE A 40 -6.25 14.92 9.87
CA PHE A 40 -5.67 15.38 8.60
C PHE A 40 -5.49 14.27 7.55
N TYR A 41 -6.45 13.35 7.47
CA TYR A 41 -6.48 12.29 6.47
C TYR A 41 -5.25 11.36 6.47
N PRO A 42 -4.91 10.73 7.61
CA PRO A 42 -3.76 9.84 7.74
C PRO A 42 -3.89 8.56 6.90
N VAL A 43 -5.09 8.24 6.39
CA VAL A 43 -5.33 7.10 5.50
C VAL A 43 -6.12 7.57 4.30
N ILE A 44 -5.60 7.28 3.12
CA ILE A 44 -6.25 7.57 1.84
C ILE A 44 -6.46 6.26 1.10
N GLU A 45 -7.69 6.03 0.65
CA GLU A 45 -8.06 4.86 -0.13
C GLU A 45 -8.50 5.28 -1.54
N ALA A 46 -8.04 4.52 -2.53
CA ALA A 46 -8.56 4.52 -3.88
C ALA A 46 -9.01 3.11 -4.25
N GLU A 47 -10.22 2.98 -4.81
CA GLU A 47 -10.81 1.68 -5.12
C GLU A 47 -11.47 1.67 -6.50
N SER A 48 -11.24 0.60 -7.25
CA SER A 48 -11.95 0.29 -8.49
C SER A 48 -12.48 -1.14 -8.46
N ALA A 49 -13.15 -1.58 -9.52
CA ALA A 49 -13.53 -2.98 -9.67
C ALA A 49 -12.31 -3.94 -9.73
N ALA A 50 -11.14 -3.44 -10.14
CA ALA A 50 -9.96 -4.27 -10.37
C ALA A 50 -9.07 -4.41 -9.12
N GLU A 51 -9.01 -3.40 -8.26
CA GLU A 51 -8.07 -3.37 -7.14
C GLU A 51 -8.43 -2.30 -6.10
N ARG A 52 -7.80 -2.38 -4.94
CA ARG A 52 -7.86 -1.39 -3.86
C ARG A 52 -6.45 -0.93 -3.48
N ILE A 53 -6.26 0.36 -3.25
CA ILE A 53 -4.98 0.96 -2.87
C ILE A 53 -5.20 1.83 -1.64
N VAL A 54 -4.51 1.52 -0.54
CA VAL A 54 -4.60 2.21 0.75
C VAL A 54 -3.24 2.79 1.08
N ALA A 55 -3.12 4.11 1.18
CA ALA A 55 -1.90 4.79 1.60
C ALA A 55 -2.04 5.24 3.07
N VAL A 56 -1.04 4.91 3.89
CA VAL A 56 -1.02 5.25 5.32
C VAL A 56 0.12 6.20 5.61
N TYR A 57 -0.21 7.38 6.14
CA TYR A 57 0.72 8.49 6.43
C TYR A 57 1.01 8.66 7.92
N ASN A 58 0.25 7.99 8.80
CA ASN A 58 0.46 7.98 10.25
C ASN A 58 0.64 6.54 10.74
N ASP A 59 1.68 6.25 11.52
CA ASP A 59 2.01 4.90 11.99
C ASP A 59 1.08 4.40 13.11
N ALA A 60 0.29 5.28 13.73
CA ALA A 60 -0.78 4.92 14.64
C ALA A 60 -2.12 4.61 13.93
N ALA A 61 -2.23 4.86 12.62
CA ALA A 61 -3.45 4.58 11.88
C ALA A 61 -3.56 3.09 11.50
N ILE A 62 -4.80 2.62 11.41
CA ILE A 62 -5.12 1.27 10.93
C ILE A 62 -5.35 1.34 9.43
N ALA A 63 -4.62 0.51 8.69
CA ALA A 63 -4.86 0.30 7.27
C ALA A 63 -5.96 -0.75 7.10
N ASP A 64 -7.20 -0.31 6.85
CA ASP A 64 -8.30 -1.24 6.55
C ASP A 64 -8.23 -1.69 5.09
N GLY A 65 -7.74 -2.91 4.87
CA GLY A 65 -7.74 -3.54 3.55
C GLY A 65 -9.10 -4.14 3.18
N GLY A 66 -10.01 -4.33 4.14
CA GLY A 66 -11.30 -4.96 3.97
C GLY A 66 -11.22 -6.39 3.45
N LYS A 67 -12.21 -6.80 2.64
CA LYS A 67 -12.27 -8.16 2.07
C LYS A 67 -11.23 -8.33 0.96
N VAL A 68 -10.49 -9.43 1.00
CA VAL A 68 -9.54 -9.83 -0.07
C VAL A 68 -10.29 -10.45 -1.25
N ASP A 69 -11.15 -9.69 -1.93
CA ASP A 69 -11.90 -10.11 -3.12
C ASP A 69 -11.26 -9.67 -4.45
N ARG A 70 -10.22 -8.83 -4.35
CA ARG A 70 -9.40 -8.31 -5.45
C ARG A 70 -8.01 -7.98 -4.90
N PRO A 71 -7.01 -7.71 -5.77
CA PRO A 71 -5.72 -7.20 -5.32
C PRO A 71 -5.84 -5.95 -4.44
N ILE A 72 -5.17 -5.98 -3.30
CA ILE A 72 -5.07 -4.85 -2.36
C ILE A 72 -3.60 -4.44 -2.25
N TYR A 73 -3.33 -3.15 -2.34
CA TYR A 73 -2.02 -2.55 -2.11
C TYR A 73 -2.11 -1.65 -0.89
N ILE A 74 -1.31 -1.94 0.14
CA ILE A 74 -1.23 -1.10 1.33
C ILE A 74 0.16 -0.45 1.37
N LEU A 75 0.22 0.86 1.13
CA LEU A 75 1.43 1.65 1.02
C LEU A 75 1.82 2.22 2.39
N ASN A 76 3.08 2.00 2.77
CA ASN A 76 3.68 2.58 3.96
C ASN A 76 4.28 3.96 3.64
N ALA A 77 3.49 5.02 3.75
CA ALA A 77 3.97 6.40 3.64
C ALA A 77 4.39 6.99 5.01
N THR A 78 4.60 6.14 6.02
CA THR A 78 5.05 6.53 7.36
C THR A 78 6.57 6.40 7.51
N GLY A 79 7.11 6.88 8.64
CA GLY A 79 8.50 6.61 9.04
C GLY A 79 8.73 5.27 9.76
N SER A 80 7.67 4.50 10.02
CA SER A 80 7.73 3.21 10.73
C SER A 80 8.07 2.06 9.79
N ARG A 81 8.64 0.97 10.32
CA ARG A 81 8.89 -0.29 9.58
C ARG A 81 7.78 -1.34 9.79
N ARG A 82 6.68 -0.93 10.39
CA ARG A 82 5.51 -1.76 10.70
C ARG A 82 4.23 -0.97 10.50
N MET A 83 3.17 -1.68 10.14
CA MET A 83 1.83 -1.12 9.96
C MET A 83 0.79 -2.00 10.65
N ALA A 84 -0.23 -1.37 11.23
CA ALA A 84 -1.44 -2.06 11.66
C ALA A 84 -2.35 -2.26 10.45
N VAL A 85 -2.63 -3.53 10.10
CA VAL A 85 -3.47 -3.90 8.95
C VAL A 85 -4.70 -4.65 9.45
N LEU A 86 -5.88 -4.21 9.03
CA LEU A 86 -7.15 -4.89 9.28
C LEU A 86 -7.63 -5.52 7.96
N LEU A 87 -7.89 -6.83 7.98
CA LEU A 87 -8.49 -7.54 6.86
C LEU A 87 -9.80 -8.22 7.29
N SER A 88 -10.71 -8.36 6.33
CA SER A 88 -11.94 -9.13 6.48
C SER A 88 -11.87 -10.39 5.61
N GLY A 89 -12.26 -11.55 6.13
CA GLY A 89 -12.25 -12.82 5.39
C GLY A 89 -11.07 -13.74 5.72
N GLY A 90 -10.91 -14.81 4.93
CA GLY A 90 -10.01 -15.93 5.21
C GLY A 90 -8.51 -15.57 5.21
N PRO A 91 -7.64 -16.56 5.49
CA PRO A 91 -6.20 -16.36 5.37
C PRO A 91 -5.83 -15.92 3.96
N ALA A 92 -4.81 -15.09 3.84
CA ALA A 92 -4.27 -14.60 2.57
C ALA A 92 -2.74 -14.54 2.65
N THR A 93 -2.08 -14.43 1.50
CA THR A 93 -0.64 -14.18 1.45
C THR A 93 -0.37 -12.79 0.88
N GLY A 94 0.48 -12.04 1.57
CA GLY A 94 0.97 -10.74 1.13
C GLY A 94 2.40 -10.82 0.61
N GLU A 95 2.70 -10.10 -0.45
CA GLU A 95 4.06 -9.86 -0.96
C GLU A 95 4.55 -8.49 -0.50
N ILE A 96 5.76 -8.43 0.09
CA ILE A 96 6.34 -7.18 0.60
C ILE A 96 7.32 -6.60 -0.43
N PHE A 97 7.19 -5.31 -0.72
CA PHE A 97 8.06 -4.56 -1.63
C PHE A 97 8.71 -3.38 -0.90
N ASP A 98 9.97 -3.06 -1.25
CA ASP A 98 10.64 -1.84 -0.80
C ASP A 98 10.33 -0.62 -1.69
N THR A 99 10.89 0.54 -1.33
CA THR A 99 10.68 1.83 -2.06
C THR A 99 11.17 1.82 -3.52
N PHE A 100 11.97 0.82 -3.90
CA PHE A 100 12.45 0.65 -5.27
C PHE A 100 11.61 -0.37 -6.05
N GLY A 101 10.55 -0.91 -5.45
CA GLY A 101 9.72 -1.96 -6.03
C GLY A 101 10.33 -3.34 -6.00
N VAL A 102 11.39 -3.56 -5.21
CA VAL A 102 12.03 -4.88 -5.10
C VAL A 102 11.28 -5.70 -4.05
N ARG A 103 10.88 -6.91 -4.43
CA ARG A 103 10.23 -7.87 -3.53
C ARG A 103 11.22 -8.30 -2.43
N ARG A 104 10.85 -8.08 -1.17
CA ARG A 104 11.66 -8.36 0.02
C ARG A 104 11.22 -9.61 0.79
N GLY A 105 10.00 -10.09 0.57
CA GLY A 105 9.51 -11.28 1.25
C GLY A 105 8.02 -11.51 1.05
N VAL A 106 7.50 -12.46 1.84
CA VAL A 106 6.08 -12.80 1.93
C VAL A 106 5.65 -12.78 3.38
N VAL A 107 4.36 -12.52 3.60
CA VAL A 107 3.73 -12.50 4.93
C VAL A 107 2.43 -13.30 4.88
N ALA A 108 2.24 -14.20 5.83
CA ALA A 108 0.94 -14.84 6.04
C ALA A 108 0.01 -13.86 6.77
N LEU A 109 -1.18 -13.68 6.23
CA LEU A 109 -2.18 -12.74 6.72
C LEU A 109 -3.41 -13.52 7.17
N ARG A 110 -4.04 -13.07 8.25
CA ARG A 110 -5.32 -13.59 8.75
C ARG A 110 -6.40 -12.51 8.76
N ALA A 111 -7.63 -12.96 8.98
CA ALA A 111 -8.74 -12.09 9.34
C ALA A 111 -8.41 -11.27 10.60
N GLY A 112 -8.93 -10.04 10.67
CA GLY A 112 -8.79 -9.17 11.82
C GLY A 112 -7.55 -8.29 11.79
N LEU A 113 -7.28 -7.65 12.92
CA LEU A 113 -6.17 -6.72 13.09
C LEU A 113 -4.86 -7.49 13.32
N GLN A 114 -3.82 -7.10 12.57
CA GLN A 114 -2.48 -7.67 12.71
C GLN A 114 -1.41 -6.64 12.36
N GLU A 115 -0.21 -6.83 12.92
CA GLU A 115 0.96 -6.06 12.54
C GLU A 115 1.62 -6.70 11.32
N VAL A 116 2.01 -5.87 10.34
CA VAL A 116 2.75 -6.31 9.16
C VAL A 116 4.04 -5.49 9.05
N ALA A 117 5.17 -6.17 8.92
CA ALA A 117 6.47 -5.53 8.70
C ALA A 117 6.60 -5.08 7.24
N VAL A 118 6.35 -3.79 6.99
CA VAL A 118 6.47 -3.16 5.67
C VAL A 118 7.60 -2.12 5.72
N PRO A 119 8.61 -2.18 4.82
CA PRO A 119 9.65 -1.17 4.77
C PRO A 119 9.09 0.26 4.65
N VAL A 120 9.81 1.24 5.18
CA VAL A 120 9.51 2.67 4.97
C VAL A 120 9.44 2.95 3.48
N SER A 121 8.39 3.65 3.05
CA SER A 121 8.11 3.91 1.64
C SER A 121 7.98 2.64 0.79
N GLY A 122 7.70 1.49 1.40
CA GLY A 122 7.37 0.24 0.72
C GLY A 122 5.87 -0.01 0.70
N TYR A 123 5.49 -1.23 0.33
CA TYR A 123 4.09 -1.65 0.38
C TYR A 123 3.95 -3.16 0.52
N VAL A 124 2.78 -3.59 0.99
CA VAL A 124 2.32 -4.98 0.88
C VAL A 124 1.28 -5.08 -0.22
N ARG A 125 1.43 -6.07 -1.10
CA ARG A 125 0.44 -6.46 -2.10
C ARG A 125 -0.21 -7.76 -1.64
N ILE A 126 -1.53 -7.75 -1.50
CA ILE A 126 -2.32 -8.90 -1.08
C ILE A 126 -3.19 -9.28 -2.27
N ALA A 127 -3.18 -10.54 -2.67
CA ALA A 127 -4.04 -11.04 -3.74
C ALA A 127 -5.02 -12.09 -3.17
N PRO A 128 -6.21 -12.23 -3.77
CA PRO A 128 -7.08 -13.37 -3.48
C PRO A 128 -6.38 -14.68 -3.81
N ASP A 129 -6.60 -15.72 -3.00
CA ASP A 129 -6.27 -17.08 -3.40
C ASP A 129 -7.19 -17.48 -4.55
N LEU A 130 -6.63 -18.02 -5.65
CA LEU A 130 -7.37 -18.47 -6.84
C LEU A 130 -8.33 -19.62 -6.54
#